data_AF-A0A2E7W316-F1
#
_entry.id   AF-A0A2E7W316-F1
#
_cell.length_a   1.000
_cell.length_b   1.000
_cell.length_c   1.000
_cell.angle_alpha   90.00
_cell.angle_beta   90.00
_cell.angle_gamma   90.00
#
_symmetry.space_group_name_H-M   'P 1'
#
loop_
_entity.id
_entity.type
_entity.pdbx_description
1 polymer ?
#
loop_
_entity_poly.entity_id
_entity_poly.type
_entity_poly.pdbx_seq_one_letter_code
_entity_poly.pdbx_strand_id
1 'polypeptide(L)'
;MSLETYCWVFMILYEIVMLWFGFLGHKRVKSVDDFATARASYGPWFLGLAFTSTIASGATFLGIPAWTARQSPNAFSAGTIGGLVCLATCIIVSKLTTKLPQKHLNIFFAKT
;
A
#
# COMPACT_ATOMS: atom_id res chain seq x y z
N MET A 1 14.98 -26.05 -19.36
CA MET A 1 13.74 -25.24 -19.29
C MET A 1 14.10 -23.80 -19.63
N SER A 2 13.30 -23.09 -20.43
CA SER A 2 13.61 -21.71 -20.84
C SER A 2 13.19 -20.70 -19.77
N LEU A 3 13.76 -19.49 -19.82
CA LEU A 3 13.41 -18.37 -18.93
C LEU A 3 11.91 -18.08 -18.94
N GLU A 4 11.30 -18.11 -20.13
CA GLU A 4 9.86 -17.93 -20.32
C GLU A 4 9.04 -18.91 -19.48
N THR A 5 9.44 -20.20 -19.46
CA THR A 5 8.75 -21.21 -18.66
C THR A 5 8.80 -20.88 -17.17
N TYR A 6 9.92 -20.37 -16.65
CA TYR A 6 10.03 -19.95 -15.25
C TYR A 6 9.16 -18.73 -14.93
N CYS A 7 9.09 -17.75 -15.83
CA CYS A 7 8.24 -16.57 -15.65
C CYS A 7 6.76 -16.95 -15.57
N TRP A 8 6.27 -17.80 -16.48
CA TRP A 8 4.88 -18.27 -16.46
C TRP A 8 4.56 -19.10 -15.22
N VAL A 9 5.46 -19.99 -14.81
CA VAL A 9 5.29 -20.78 -13.58
C VAL A 9 5.18 -19.87 -12.36
N PHE A 10 6.06 -18.88 -12.22
CA PHE A 10 6.01 -17.94 -11.10
C PHE A 10 4.72 -17.10 -11.11
N MET A 11 4.30 -16.65 -12.29
CA MET A 11 3.08 -15.83 -12.44
C MET A 11 1.83 -16.61 -12.03
N ILE A 12 1.66 -17.83 -12.55
CA ILE A 12 0.53 -18.70 -12.21
C ILE A 12 0.55 -19.02 -10.70
N LEU A 13 1.73 -19.33 -10.15
CA LEU A 13 1.87 -19.60 -8.72
C LEU A 13 1.49 -18.38 -7.87
N TYR A 14 1.94 -17.19 -8.24
CA TYR A 14 1.61 -15.94 -7.54
C TYR A 14 0.11 -15.67 -7.55
N GLU A 15 -0.55 -15.81 -8.71
CA GLU A 15 -2.00 -15.62 -8.83
C GLU A 15 -2.78 -16.62 -7.96
N ILE A 16 -2.40 -17.90 -7.98
CA ILE A 16 -3.02 -18.93 -7.13
C ILE A 16 -2.89 -18.58 -5.65
N VAL A 17 -1.70 -18.16 -5.22
CA VAL A 17 -1.45 -17.76 -3.82
C VAL A 17 -2.29 -16.54 -3.44
N MET A 18 -2.41 -15.54 -4.30
CA MET A 18 -3.22 -14.35 -4.03
C MET A 18 -4.72 -14.66 -3.97
N LEU A 19 -5.23 -15.51 -4.86
CA LEU A 19 -6.62 -15.99 -4.80
C LEU A 19 -6.88 -16.81 -3.53
N TRP A 20 -5.91 -17.64 -3.12
CA TRP A 20 -6.00 -18.41 -1.88
C TRP A 20 -6.06 -17.50 -0.64
N PHE A 21 -5.26 -16.44 -0.59
CA PHE A 21 -5.36 -15.43 0.48
C PHE A 21 -6.71 -14.72 0.47
N GLY A 22 -7.25 -14.39 -0.71
CA GLY A 22 -8.60 -13.82 -0.84
C GLY A 22 -9.69 -14.76 -0.30
N PHE A 23 -9.60 -16.04 -0.63
CA PHE A 23 -10.54 -17.06 -0.12
C PHE A 23 -10.43 -17.26 1.40
N LEU A 24 -9.22 -17.27 1.94
CA LEU A 24 -8.98 -17.35 3.37
C LEU A 24 -9.54 -16.13 4.12
N GLY A 25 -9.37 -14.94 3.54
CA GLY A 25 -9.93 -13.68 4.05
C GLY A 25 -11.46 -13.70 4.05
N HIS A 26 -12.09 -14.13 2.96
CA HIS A 26 -13.54 -14.21 2.84
C HIS A 26 -14.18 -15.07 3.95
N LYS A 27 -13.58 -16.22 4.29
CA LYS A 27 -14.08 -17.09 5.37
C LYS A 27 -14.11 -16.43 6.75
N ARG A 28 -13.33 -15.36 6.96
CA ARG A 28 -13.26 -14.63 8.24
C ARG A 28 -14.20 -13.43 8.31
N VAL A 29 -14.78 -13.01 7.20
CA VAL A 29 -15.69 -11.86 7.12
C VAL A 29 -17.12 -12.33 7.39
N LYS A 30 -17.69 -11.92 8.53
CA LYS A 30 -19.07 -12.26 8.92
C LYS A 30 -20.01 -11.06 8.92
N SER A 31 -19.45 -9.85 9.07
CA SER A 31 -20.19 -8.58 9.10
C SER A 31 -19.51 -7.55 8.19
N VAL A 32 -20.26 -6.50 7.83
CA VAL A 32 -19.74 -5.35 7.08
C VAL A 32 -18.59 -4.67 7.85
N ASP A 33 -18.69 -4.61 9.17
CA ASP A 33 -17.64 -4.03 10.01
C ASP A 33 -16.35 -4.86 10.00
N ASP A 34 -16.47 -6.19 9.86
CA ASP A 34 -15.32 -7.09 9.73
C ASP A 34 -14.58 -6.87 8.41
N PHE A 35 -15.31 -6.49 7.35
CA PHE A 35 -14.73 -6.17 6.06
C PHE A 35 -14.08 -4.79 6.05
N ALA A 36 -14.77 -3.77 6.61
CA ALA A 36 -14.33 -2.38 6.53
C ALA A 36 -13.17 -2.04 7.49
N THR A 37 -13.16 -2.64 8.69
CA THR A 37 -12.20 -2.26 9.74
C THR A 37 -11.28 -3.41 10.18
N ALA A 38 -11.51 -4.62 9.67
CA ALA A 38 -10.83 -5.84 10.11
C ALA A 38 -10.76 -5.97 11.65
N ARG A 39 -11.78 -5.45 12.35
CA ARG A 39 -11.88 -5.36 13.82
C ARG A 39 -10.67 -4.71 14.50
N ALA A 40 -10.00 -3.76 13.84
CA ALA A 40 -8.76 -3.15 14.31
C ALA A 40 -7.64 -4.17 14.64
N SER A 41 -7.69 -5.37 14.05
CA SER A 41 -6.77 -6.46 14.39
C SER A 41 -5.39 -6.36 13.71
N TYR A 42 -5.24 -5.52 12.69
CA TYR A 42 -3.96 -5.34 12.01
C TYR A 42 -3.05 -4.36 12.77
N GLY A 43 -1.92 -4.88 13.25
CA GLY A 43 -0.89 -4.05 13.87
C GLY A 43 -0.27 -3.03 12.91
N PRO A 44 0.43 -1.99 13.44
CA PRO A 44 0.95 -0.87 12.67
C PRO A 44 1.88 -1.29 11.52
N TRP A 45 2.66 -2.36 11.69
CA TRP A 45 3.57 -2.87 10.67
C TRP A 45 2.85 -3.45 9.45
N PHE A 46 1.84 -4.30 9.67
CA PHE A 46 1.06 -4.89 8.58
C PHE A 46 0.27 -3.81 7.83
N LEU A 47 -0.29 -2.86 8.58
CA LEU A 47 -1.01 -1.73 8.00
C LEU A 47 -0.08 -0.83 7.17
N GLY A 48 1.13 -0.54 7.67
CA GLY A 48 2.15 0.21 6.94
C GLY A 48 2.55 -0.45 5.63
N LEU A 49 2.83 -1.76 5.66
CA LEU A 49 3.16 -2.53 4.45
C LEU A 49 2.01 -2.54 3.43
N ALA A 50 0.76 -2.65 3.88
CA ALA A 50 -0.41 -2.59 3.00
C ALA A 50 -0.53 -1.23 2.30
N PHE A 51 -0.32 -0.13 3.04
CA PHE A 51 -0.31 1.21 2.44
C PHE A 51 0.86 1.41 1.47
N THR A 52 2.07 0.94 1.81
CA THR A 52 3.21 0.99 0.88
C THR A 52 2.95 0.17 -0.38
N SER A 53 2.38 -1.03 -0.26
CA SER A 53 1.99 -1.86 -1.39
C SER A 53 0.92 -1.21 -2.26
N THR A 54 0.02 -0.40 -1.68
CA THR A 54 -1.01 0.33 -2.43
C THR A 54 -0.40 1.44 -3.31
N ILE A 55 0.68 2.06 -2.84
CA ILE A 55 1.42 3.09 -3.60
C ILE A 55 2.33 2.43 -4.66
N ALA A 56 2.85 1.23 -4.37
CA ALA A 56 3.66 0.45 -5.29
C ALA A 56 2.79 -0.18 -6.40
N SER A 57 2.62 0.54 -7.51
CA SER A 57 1.85 0.08 -8.68
C SER A 57 2.76 -0.22 -9.88
N GLY A 58 2.21 -0.84 -10.93
CA GLY A 58 2.94 -1.08 -12.19
C GLY A 58 3.48 0.21 -12.84
N ALA A 59 2.79 1.34 -12.66
CA ALA A 59 3.25 2.65 -13.12
C ALA A 59 4.54 3.09 -12.39
N THR A 60 4.69 2.74 -11.11
CA THR A 60 5.89 3.02 -10.32
C THR A 60 7.07 2.18 -10.83
N PHE A 61 6.88 0.88 -11.07
CA PHE A 61 7.96 -0.03 -11.46
C PHE A 61 8.42 0.13 -12.91
N LEU A 62 7.51 0.44 -13.84
CA LEU A 62 7.86 0.59 -15.25
C LEU A 62 8.04 2.05 -15.66
N GLY A 63 7.19 2.95 -15.15
CA GLY A 63 7.16 4.35 -15.55
C GLY A 63 8.30 5.17 -14.98
N ILE A 64 8.62 5.02 -13.69
CA ILE A 64 9.65 5.84 -13.03
C ILE A 64 11.05 5.58 -13.60
N PRO A 65 11.50 4.33 -13.83
CA PRO A 65 12.83 4.10 -14.42
C PRO A 65 12.94 4.66 -15.85
N ALA A 66 11.91 4.44 -16.68
CA ALA A 66 11.88 4.95 -18.04
C ALA A 66 11.89 6.49 -18.10
N TRP A 67 11.19 7.12 -17.17
CA TRP A 67 11.08 8.57 -17.06
C TRP A 67 12.36 9.19 -16.46
N THR A 68 12.93 8.58 -15.42
CA THR A 68 14.21 8.96 -14.80
C THR A 68 15.35 8.87 -15.80
N ALA A 69 15.41 7.83 -16.64
CA ALA A 69 16.43 7.72 -17.68
C ALA A 69 16.44 8.91 -18.67
N ARG A 70 15.31 9.62 -18.82
CA ARG A 70 15.18 10.78 -19.71
C ARG A 70 15.26 12.13 -18.99
N GLN A 71 14.89 12.20 -17.71
CA GLN A 71 14.74 13.46 -16.96
C GLN A 71 15.62 13.59 -15.71
N SER A 72 16.41 12.57 -15.35
CA SER A 72 17.29 12.62 -14.16
C SER A 72 18.24 13.83 -14.07
N PRO A 73 18.70 14.47 -15.16
CA PRO A 73 19.56 15.65 -15.06
C PRO A 73 18.84 16.96 -14.66
N ASN A 74 17.53 16.97 -14.38
CA ASN A 74 16.80 18.20 -14.04
C ASN A 74 16.41 18.29 -12.54
N ALA A 75 16.73 19.43 -11.92
CA ALA A 75 16.40 19.68 -10.51
C ALA A 75 14.88 19.81 -10.25
N PHE A 76 14.09 20.07 -11.30
CA PHE A 76 12.62 20.14 -11.29
C PHE A 76 11.94 18.82 -11.65
N SER A 77 12.63 17.69 -11.46
CA SER A 77 12.04 16.38 -11.66
C SER A 77 10.72 16.26 -10.88
N ALA A 78 9.65 15.85 -11.56
CA ALA A 78 8.37 15.47 -11.01
C ALA A 78 8.47 14.51 -9.80
N GLY A 79 9.56 13.75 -9.65
CA GLY A 79 9.82 12.97 -8.43
C GLY A 79 10.06 13.86 -7.19
N THR A 80 10.94 14.86 -7.30
CA THR A 80 11.25 15.80 -6.22
C THR A 80 10.07 16.72 -5.93
N ILE A 81 9.45 17.28 -6.98
CA ILE A 81 8.25 18.13 -6.84
C ILE A 81 7.09 17.31 -6.27
N GLY A 82 6.86 16.10 -6.77
CA GLY A 82 5.82 15.20 -6.27
C GLY A 82 6.02 14.83 -4.80
N GLY A 83 7.26 14.59 -4.37
CA GLY A 83 7.60 14.36 -2.97
C GLY A 83 7.30 15.57 -2.08
N LEU A 84 7.72 16.77 -2.50
CA LEU A 84 7.47 18.02 -1.76
C LEU A 84 5.97 18.34 -1.66
N VAL A 85 5.23 18.20 -2.77
CA VAL A 85 3.78 18.41 -2.79
C VAL A 85 3.08 17.40 -1.89
N CYS A 86 3.47 16.12 -1.95
CA CYS A 86 2.91 15.08 -1.09
C CYS A 86 3.12 15.40 0.41
N LEU A 87 4.34 15.78 0.81
CA LEU A 87 4.63 16.17 2.19
C LEU A 87 3.82 17.41 2.61
N ALA A 88 3.78 18.44 1.77
CA ALA A 88 3.00 19.64 2.05
C ALA A 88 1.52 19.32 2.22
N THR A 89 0.93 18.53 1.32
CA THR A 89 -0.46 18.09 1.41
C THR A 89 -0.71 17.25 2.66
N CYS A 90 0.16 16.30 3.00
CA CYS A 90 0.05 15.54 4.25
C CYS A 90 0.05 16.44 5.49
N ILE A 91 0.93 17.44 5.54
CA ILE A 91 1.00 18.40 6.65
C ILE A 91 -0.27 19.24 6.72
N ILE A 92 -0.76 19.74 5.58
CA ILE A 92 -1.98 20.55 5.51
C ILE A 92 -3.18 19.73 5.97
N VAL A 93 -3.38 18.53 5.42
CA VAL A 93 -4.47 17.63 5.81
C VAL A 93 -4.35 17.27 7.28
N SER A 94 -3.15 17.00 7.79
CA SER A 94 -2.93 16.72 9.21
C SER A 94 -3.31 17.87 10.14
N LYS A 95 -3.24 19.13 9.67
CA LYS A 95 -3.65 20.30 10.46
C LYS A 95 -5.14 20.60 10.35
N LEU A 96 -5.77 20.28 9.21
CA LEU A 96 -7.19 20.51 8.97
C LEU A 96 -8.09 19.38 9.49
N THR A 97 -7.55 18.17 9.63
CA THR A 97 -8.31 17.01 10.10
C THR A 97 -8.44 17.02 11.62
N THR A 98 -9.66 16.77 12.12
CA THR A 98 -9.90 16.63 13.55
C THR A 98 -9.09 15.45 14.11
N LYS A 99 -8.44 15.67 15.26
CA LYS A 99 -7.74 14.56 15.92
C LYS A 99 -8.75 13.48 16.29
N LEU A 100 -8.47 12.26 15.86
CA LEU A 100 -9.31 11.11 16.14
C LEU A 100 -9.40 10.89 17.66
N PRO A 101 -10.58 10.62 18.24
CA PRO A 101 -10.73 10.43 19.69
C PRO A 101 -9.78 9.34 20.21
N GLN A 102 -9.11 9.62 21.33
CA GLN A 102 -8.07 8.74 21.87
C GLN A 102 -8.59 7.32 22.18
N LYS A 103 -9.88 7.20 22.51
CA LYS A 103 -10.55 5.90 22.70
C LYS A 103 -10.51 5.02 21.44
N HIS A 104 -10.58 5.62 20.25
CA HIS A 104 -10.47 4.91 18.98
C HIS A 104 -9.01 4.55 18.69
N LEU A 105 -8.06 5.48 18.90
CA LEU A 105 -6.62 5.19 18.71
C LEU A 105 -6.12 4.05 19.59
N ASN A 106 -6.61 3.96 20.84
CA ASN A 106 -6.25 2.87 21.74
C ASN A 106 -6.78 1.51 21.24
N ILE A 107 -7.86 1.47 20.47
CA ILE A 107 -8.35 0.21 19.86
C ILE A 107 -7.39 -0.30 18.77
N PHE A 108 -6.68 0.59 18.06
CA PHE A 108 -5.74 0.22 16.99
C PHE A 108 -4.29 0.06 17.45
N PHE A 109 -3.87 0.87 18.44
CA PHE A 109 -2.46 1.00 18.81
C PHE A 109 -2.17 0.70 20.29
N ALA A 110 -3.18 0.59 21.16
CA ALA A 110 -2.92 0.13 22.52
C ALA A 110 -2.82 -1.41 22.52
N LYS A 111 -1.61 -1.86 22.83
CA LYS A 111 -1.31 -3.21 23.26
C LYS A 111 -2.30 -3.64 24.36
N THR A 112 -2.90 -4.82 24.24
CA THR A 112 -2.95 -5.73 25.39
C THR A 112 -1.55 -5.90 25.98
#